data_AF-K1LWQ2-F1
#
_entry.id   AF-K1LWQ2-F1
#
_cell.length_a   1.000
_cell.length_b   1.000
_cell.length_c   1.000
_cell.angle_alpha   90.00
_cell.angle_beta   90.00
_cell.angle_gamma   90.00
#
_symmetry.space_group_name_H-M   'P 1'
#
loop_
_entity.id
_entity.type
_entity.pdbx_description
1 polymer ?
#
loop_
_entity_poly.entity_id
_entity_poly.type
_entity_poly.pdbx_seq_one_letter_code
_entity_poly.pdbx_strand_id
1 'polypeptide(L)'
;MSLMDVEFDHSALKGRIREMYGTYDNLIPKLSYGETSLSQKLNGKVNFSRKDMLELAKALNIPDTEFSRYFFIVKVRKNERM
;
A
#
# COMPACT_ATOMS: atom_id res chain seq x y z
N MET A 1 17.91 -20.67 -3.79
CA MET A 1 16.82 -20.27 -2.89
C MET A 1 15.95 -19.26 -3.63
N SER A 2 14.80 -19.69 -4.15
CA SER A 2 13.85 -18.76 -4.78
C SER A 2 13.12 -18.05 -3.65
N LEU A 3 13.31 -16.73 -3.50
CA LEU A 3 12.50 -15.95 -2.57
C LEU A 3 11.03 -16.18 -2.97
N MET A 4 10.22 -16.61 -2.00
CA MET A 4 8.77 -16.63 -2.14
C MET A 4 8.33 -15.25 -2.63
N ASP A 5 7.64 -15.23 -3.77
CA ASP A 5 6.95 -14.04 -4.27
C ASP A 5 5.82 -13.74 -3.29
N VAL A 6 6.15 -13.00 -2.22
CA VAL A 6 5.19 -12.54 -1.24
C VAL A 6 4.46 -11.38 -1.89
N GLU A 7 3.36 -11.68 -2.59
CA GLU A 7 2.42 -10.67 -3.07
C GLU A 7 1.78 -9.99 -1.85
N PHE A 8 1.98 -8.68 -1.71
CA PHE A 8 1.27 -7.87 -0.72
C PHE A 8 -0.05 -7.38 -1.29
N ASP A 9 -1.12 -7.51 -0.51
CA ASP A 9 -2.42 -6.95 -0.86
C ASP A 9 -2.51 -5.50 -0.37
N HIS A 10 -2.59 -4.56 -1.33
CA HIS A 10 -2.77 -3.13 -1.05
C HIS A 10 -4.21 -2.67 -1.29
N SER A 11 -5.18 -3.58 -1.30
CA SER A 11 -6.59 -3.26 -1.57
C SER A 11 -7.15 -2.34 -0.48
N ALA A 12 -6.76 -2.58 0.79
CA ALA A 12 -7.12 -1.73 1.91
C ALA A 12 -6.59 -0.28 1.76
N LEU A 13 -5.35 -0.12 1.29
CA LEU A 13 -4.76 1.20 1.01
C LEU A 13 -5.51 1.91 -0.12
N LYS A 14 -5.78 1.21 -1.24
CA LYS A 14 -6.56 1.75 -2.36
C LYS A 14 -7.94 2.23 -1.91
N GLY A 15 -8.63 1.44 -1.09
CA GLY A 15 -9.92 1.79 -0.50
C GLY A 15 -9.82 3.06 0.34
N ARG A 16 -8.88 3.10 1.29
CA ARG A 16 -8.67 4.25 2.18
C ARG A 16 -8.38 5.55 1.41
N ILE A 17 -7.54 5.48 0.38
CA ILE A 17 -7.24 6.64 -0.48
C ILE A 17 -8.52 7.14 -1.15
N ARG A 18 -9.32 6.23 -1.71
CA ARG A 18 -10.58 6.58 -2.38
C ARG A 18 -11.61 7.15 -1.42
N GLU A 19 -11.67 6.65 -0.19
CA GLU A 19 -12.58 7.16 0.86
C GLU A 19 -12.18 8.56 1.36
N MET A 20 -10.87 8.82 1.51
CA MET A 20 -10.39 10.07 2.09
C MET A 20 -10.14 11.17 1.06
N TYR A 21 -9.65 10.80 -0.13
CA TYR A 21 -9.22 11.72 -1.19
C TYR A 21 -10.05 11.62 -2.47
N GLY A 22 -10.89 10.60 -2.63
CA GLY A 22 -11.68 10.34 -3.84
C GLY A 22 -10.86 9.77 -5.00
N THR A 23 -9.76 10.42 -5.35
CA THR A 23 -8.86 10.04 -6.45
C THR A 23 -7.39 10.03 -6.01
N TYR A 24 -6.56 9.27 -6.73
CA TYR A 24 -5.12 9.22 -6.48
C TYR A 24 -4.45 10.57 -6.73
N ASP A 25 -4.89 11.32 -7.76
CA ASP A 25 -4.40 12.66 -8.10
C ASP A 25 -4.42 13.63 -6.90
N ASN A 26 -5.48 13.59 -6.10
CA ASN A 26 -5.63 14.47 -4.93
C ASN A 26 -4.68 14.10 -3.77
N LEU A 27 -4.13 12.88 -3.78
CA LEU A 27 -3.10 12.44 -2.83
C LEU A 27 -1.68 12.83 -3.28
N ILE A 28 -1.44 12.97 -4.59
CA ILE A 28 -0.11 13.30 -5.16
C ILE A 28 0.54 14.54 -4.55
N PRO A 29 -0.16 15.68 -4.35
CA PRO A 29 0.47 16.85 -3.72
C PRO A 29 0.89 16.62 -2.26
N LYS A 30 0.46 15.53 -1.61
CA LYS A 30 0.87 15.14 -0.26
C LYS A 30 2.07 14.18 -0.24
N LEU A 31 2.49 13.68 -1.40
CA LEU A 31 3.53 12.68 -1.54
C LEU A 31 4.75 13.26 -2.26
N SER A 32 5.92 12.71 -1.97
CA SER A 32 7.15 13.08 -2.68
C SER A 32 7.26 12.47 -4.09
N TYR A 33 6.24 11.74 -4.56
CA TYR A 33 6.25 11.03 -5.84
C TYR A 33 4.92 11.18 -6.59
N GLY A 34 4.98 11.02 -7.91
CA GLY A 34 3.83 11.18 -8.81
C GLY A 34 2.83 10.02 -8.80
N GLU A 35 1.68 10.24 -9.46
CA GLU A 35 0.57 9.29 -9.55
C GLU A 35 0.96 7.93 -10.12
N THR A 36 1.78 7.94 -11.17
CA THR A 36 2.25 6.71 -11.81
C THR A 36 3.04 5.85 -10.83
N SER A 37 3.92 6.46 -10.02
CA SER A 37 4.70 5.75 -9.00
C SER A 37 3.81 5.19 -7.91
N LEU A 38 2.81 5.95 -7.45
CA LEU A 38 1.82 5.47 -6.48
C LEU A 38 1.04 4.27 -7.02
N SER A 39 0.55 4.38 -8.25
CA SER A 39 -0.23 3.32 -8.91
C SER A 39 0.59 2.05 -9.12
N GLN A 40 1.86 2.17 -9.49
CA GLN A 40 2.76 1.03 -9.60
C GLN A 40 3.00 0.36 -8.24
N LYS A 41 3.20 1.16 -7.19
CA LYS A 41 3.39 0.65 -5.82
C LYS A 41 2.15 -0.07 -5.30
N LEU A 42 0.97 0.53 -5.45
CA LEU A 42 -0.31 -0.05 -5.05
C LEU A 42 -0.68 -1.31 -5.86
N ASN A 43 -0.16 -1.46 -7.08
CA ASN A 43 -0.33 -2.67 -7.87
C ASN A 43 0.77 -3.72 -7.61
N GLY A 44 1.66 -3.50 -6.64
CA GLY A 44 2.74 -4.43 -6.31
C GLY A 44 3.83 -4.50 -7.38
N LYS A 45 3.84 -3.61 -8.38
CA LYS A 45 4.90 -3.54 -9.40
C LYS A 45 6.19 -2.95 -8.83
N VAL A 46 6.07 -2.08 -7.84
CA VAL A 46 7.19 -1.39 -7.19
C VAL A 46 7.01 -1.50 -5.68
N ASN A 47 8.09 -1.80 -4.96
CA ASN A 47 8.00 -1.88 -3.50
C ASN A 47 7.84 -0.47 -2.88
N PHE A 48 7.08 -0.38 -1.79
CA PHE A 48 7.07 0.84 -0.99
C PHE A 48 8.39 0.94 -0.21
N SER A 49 9.04 2.10 -0.28
CA SER A 49 10.15 2.41 0.62
C SER A 49 9.61 2.80 1.99
N ARG A 50 10.41 2.64 3.04
CA ARG A 50 10.04 3.10 4.40
C ARG A 50 9.56 4.55 4.43
N LYS A 51 10.19 5.43 3.64
CA LYS A 51 9.77 6.83 3.47
C LYS A 51 8.37 6.94 2.84
N ASP A 52 8.14 6.24 1.73
CA ASP A 52 6.83 6.25 1.05
C ASP A 52 5.71 5.78 1.97
N MET A 53 5.96 4.71 2.75
CA MET A 53 4.97 4.17 3.68
C MET A 53 4.62 5.20 4.77
N LEU A 54 5.63 5.88 5.34
CA LEU A 54 5.42 6.90 6.36
C LEU A 54 4.68 8.13 5.81
N GLU A 55 5.03 8.60 4.61
CA GLU A 55 4.32 9.71 3.97
C GLU A 55 2.87 9.36 3.68
N LEU A 56 2.64 8.18 3.10
CA LEU A 56 1.30 7.71 2.76
C LEU A 56 0.44 7.47 4.02
N ALA A 57 1.02 6.91 5.07
CA ALA A 57 0.34 6.73 6.36
C ALA A 57 -0.04 8.06 7.00
N LYS A 58 0.87 9.05 6.97
CA LYS A 58 0.57 10.40 7.47
C LYS A 58 -0.52 11.08 6.65
N ALA A 59 -0.46 10.97 5.32
CA ALA A 59 -1.47 11.53 4.43
C ALA A 59 -2.85 10.89 4.70
N LEU A 60 -2.89 9.56 4.79
CA LEU A 60 -4.12 8.79 5.02
C LEU A 60 -4.59 8.77 6.49
N ASN A 61 -3.87 9.45 7.37
CA ASN A 61 -4.08 9.45 8.82
C ASN A 61 -4.24 8.01 9.37
N ILE A 62 -3.35 7.12 8.94
CA ILE A 62 -3.32 5.73 9.39
C ILE A 62 -2.61 5.70 10.75
N PRO A 63 -3.26 5.22 11.81
CA PRO A 63 -2.63 5.08 13.11
C PRO A 63 -1.53 3.99 13.07
N ASP A 64 -0.48 4.17 13.87
CA ASP A 64 0.66 3.23 13.93
C ASP A 64 0.23 1.79 14.24
N THR A 65 -0.86 1.61 14.99
CA THR A 65 -1.45 0.30 15.31
C THR A 65 -2.00 -0.42 14.08
N GLU A 66 -2.46 0.31 13.07
CA GLU A 66 -3.00 -0.25 11.83
C GLU A 66 -1.99 -0.18 10.68
N PHE A 67 -0.88 0.55 10.83
CA PHE A 67 0.16 0.69 9.81
C PHE A 67 0.59 -0.68 9.26
N SER A 68 0.92 -1.63 10.15
CA SER A 68 1.28 -2.98 9.72
C SER A 68 0.16 -3.68 8.94
N ARG A 69 -1.09 -3.45 9.33
CA ARG A 69 -2.26 -4.00 8.65
C ARG A 69 -2.51 -3.37 7.28
N TYR A 70 -2.02 -2.18 6.97
CA TYR A 70 -2.20 -1.58 5.64
C TYR A 70 -1.05 -1.90 4.68
N PHE A 71 0.18 -1.95 5.18
CA PHE A 71 1.38 -2.13 4.34
C PHE A 71 1.88 -3.57 4.27
N PHE A 72 1.59 -4.41 5.28
CA PHE A 72 2.09 -5.78 5.39
C PHE A 72 0.98 -6.83 5.29
N ILE A 73 -0.14 -6.52 4.60
CA ILE A 73 -1.11 -7.57 4.26
C ILE A 73 -0.46 -8.49 3.24
N VAL A 74 -0.10 -9.69 3.67
CA VAL A 74 0.33 -10.72 2.74
C VAL A 74 -0.92 -11.32 2.11
N LYS A 75 -0.94 -11.44 0.79
CA LYS A 75 -1.95 -12.21 0.07
C LYS A 75 -1.75 -13.68 0.45
N VAL A 76 -2.44 -14.13 1.49
CA VAL A 76 -2.45 -15.53 1.90
C VAL A 76 -3.02 -16.33 0.74
N ARG A 77 -2.14 -17.00 -0.01
CA ARG A 77 -2.55 -18.18 -0.76
C ARG A 77 -2.92 -19.21 0.29
N LYS A 78 -4.22 -19.38 0.51
CA LYS A 78 -4.75 -20.56 1.20
C LYS A 78 -4.34 -21.78 0.38
N ASN A 79 -3.14 -22.30 0.60
CA ASN A 79 -2.91 -23.72 0.41
C ASN A 79 -3.44 -24.39 1.67
N GLU A 80 -4.77 -24.52 1.67
CA GLU A 80 -5.51 -25.38 2.57
C GLU A 80 -5.02 -26.81 2.31
N ARG A 81 -4.10 -27.28 3.14
CA ARG A 81 -3.84 -28.72 3.29
C ARG A 81 -4.75 -29.18 4.43
N MET A 82 -5.95 -29.63 4.08
CA MET A 82 -6.67 -30.61 4.89
C MET A 82 -6.13 -32.01 4.59
#